data_AF-A0AAW0C777-F1
#
_entry.id   AF-A0AAW0C777-F1
#
_cell.length_a   1.000
_cell.length_b   1.000
_cell.length_c   1.000
_cell.angle_alpha   90.00
_cell.angle_beta   90.00
_cell.angle_gamma   90.00
#
_symmetry.space_group_name_H-M   'P 1'
#
loop_
_entity.id
_entity.type
_entity.pdbx_description
1 polymer ?
#
loop_
_entity_poly.entity_id
_entity_poly.type
_entity_poly.pdbx_seq_one_letter_code
_entity_poly.pdbx_strand_id
1 'polypeptide(L)'
;LLAGLAGGRLAVALEGGYNLDSITKSALAVTEIIMGGAPPEMGPMVASEAGARTVWLVARQQSQYWKSLNARACEPEGLPLGLIAMPEILKLHRQHYMYSEHGMKEVPLLSAELQQRFSGQV
;
A
#
# COMPACT_ATOMS: atom_id res chain seq x y z
N LEU A 1 15.94 1.70 -17.64
CA LEU A 1 15.48 2.64 -16.59
C LEU A 1 16.57 3.61 -16.16
N LEU A 2 17.69 3.17 -15.57
CA LEU A 2 18.72 4.09 -15.03
C LEU A 2 19.59 4.78 -16.11
N ALA A 3 19.84 4.14 -17.24
CA ALA A 3 20.68 4.68 -18.32
C ALA A 3 20.15 5.98 -18.96
N GLY A 4 18.88 6.35 -18.72
CA GLY A 4 18.33 7.63 -19.18
C GLY A 4 18.68 8.82 -18.27
N LEU A 5 19.23 8.56 -17.08
CA LEU A 5 19.60 9.59 -16.11
C LEU A 5 21.05 10.04 -16.32
N ALA A 6 21.39 11.23 -15.82
CA ALA A 6 22.75 11.79 -15.83
C ALA A 6 23.45 11.74 -17.21
N GLY A 7 22.70 11.82 -18.32
CA GLY A 7 23.23 11.73 -19.68
C GLY A 7 23.87 10.38 -20.01
N GLY A 8 23.40 9.28 -19.41
CA GLY A 8 23.90 7.92 -19.68
C GLY A 8 25.19 7.56 -18.93
N ARG A 9 25.72 8.45 -18.10
CA ARG A 9 26.91 8.16 -17.28
C ARG A 9 26.53 7.26 -16.11
N LEU A 10 26.81 5.96 -16.24
CA LEU A 10 26.52 4.94 -15.25
C LEU A 10 27.80 4.20 -14.85
N ALA A 11 27.96 3.97 -13.55
CA ALA A 11 28.98 3.07 -13.01
C ALA A 11 28.27 1.96 -12.23
N VAL A 12 28.75 0.72 -12.38
CA VAL A 12 28.23 -0.45 -11.66
C VAL A 12 29.32 -0.99 -10.74
N ALA A 13 28.98 -1.14 -9.46
CA ALA A 13 29.83 -1.79 -8.47
C ALA A 13 29.19 -3.13 -8.08
N LEU A 14 29.98 -4.21 -8.16
CA LEU A 14 29.54 -5.52 -7.67
C LEU A 14 29.62 -5.51 -6.14
N GLU A 15 28.51 -5.84 -5.50
CA GLU A 15 28.40 -5.93 -4.04
C GLU A 15 28.45 -7.40 -3.59
N GLY A 16 27.40 -7.88 -2.90
CA GLY A 16 27.29 -9.26 -2.43
C GLY A 16 26.61 -10.21 -3.43
N GLY A 17 26.74 -11.49 -3.12
CA GLY A 17 26.05 -12.58 -3.80
C GLY A 17 26.59 -13.91 -3.30
N TYR A 18 25.69 -14.81 -2.89
CA TYR A 18 26.08 -16.08 -2.26
C TYR A 18 25.87 -17.29 -3.19
N ASN A 19 25.36 -17.06 -4.41
CA ASN A 19 25.12 -18.08 -5.41
C ASN A 19 25.85 -17.68 -6.71
N LEU A 20 26.86 -18.47 -7.09
CA LEU A 20 27.71 -18.20 -8.26
C LEU A 20 26.91 -18.17 -9.56
N ASP A 21 25.98 -19.12 -9.76
CA ASP A 21 25.15 -19.15 -10.97
C ASP A 21 24.25 -17.91 -11.06
N SER A 22 23.67 -17.47 -9.95
CA SER A 22 22.87 -16.25 -9.90
C SER A 22 23.71 -15.00 -10.16
N ILE A 23 24.96 -14.97 -9.68
CA ILE A 23 25.89 -13.86 -9.95
C ILE A 23 26.21 -13.82 -11.45
N THR A 24 26.65 -14.94 -12.04
CA THR A 24 27.04 -14.99 -13.45
C THR A 24 25.89 -14.56 -14.36
N LYS A 25 24.68 -15.08 -14.12
CA LYS A 25 23.49 -14.73 -14.92
C LYS A 25 23.10 -13.26 -14.77
N SER A 26 23.07 -12.75 -13.55
CA SER A 26 22.66 -11.36 -13.30
C SER A 26 23.70 -10.34 -13.78
N ALA A 27 24.99 -10.63 -13.62
CA ALA A 27 26.07 -9.79 -14.13
C ALA A 27 26.05 -9.71 -15.66
N LEU A 28 25.88 -10.85 -16.35
CA LEU A 28 25.75 -10.88 -17.82
C LEU A 28 24.58 -10.01 -18.29
N ALA A 29 23.40 -10.18 -17.68
CA ALA A 29 22.22 -9.39 -18.03
C ALA A 29 22.44 -7.88 -17.81
N VAL A 30 23.09 -7.47 -16.71
CA VAL A 30 23.42 -6.05 -16.48
C VAL A 30 24.38 -5.53 -17.57
N THR A 31 25.41 -6.29 -17.92
CA THR A 31 26.38 -5.91 -18.95
C THR A 31 25.73 -5.76 -20.32
N GLU A 32 24.86 -6.68 -20.72
CA GLU A 32 24.11 -6.60 -21.98
C GLU A 32 23.30 -5.30 -22.10
N ILE A 33 22.60 -4.90 -21.04
CA ILE A 33 21.81 -3.65 -21.03
C ILE A 33 22.71 -2.41 -21.13
N ILE A 34 23.84 -2.40 -20.44
CA ILE A 34 24.76 -1.25 -20.45
C ILE A 34 25.42 -1.10 -21.83
N MET A 35 25.64 -2.21 -22.54
CA MET A 35 26.11 -2.20 -23.93
C MET A 35 25.01 -1.80 -24.95
N GLY A 36 23.80 -1.45 -24.49
CA GLY A 36 22.69 -1.03 -25.34
C GLY A 36 21.78 -2.17 -25.80
N GLY A 37 21.92 -3.37 -25.22
CA GLY A 37 20.99 -4.46 -25.43
C GLY A 37 19.59 -4.16 -24.90
N ALA A 38 18.58 -4.80 -25.49
CA ALA A 38 17.21 -4.72 -25.00
C ALA A 38 17.00 -5.71 -23.85
N PRO A 39 16.25 -5.34 -22.79
CA PRO A 39 15.89 -6.28 -21.74
C PRO A 39 14.90 -7.33 -22.24
N PRO A 40 14.91 -8.53 -21.63
CA PRO A 40 13.88 -9.53 -21.90
C PRO A 40 12.50 -8.99 -21.51
N GLU A 41 11.48 -9.42 -22.25
CA GLU A 41 10.10 -9.08 -21.93
C GLU A 41 9.68 -9.74 -20.61
N MET A 42 9.01 -8.97 -19.76
CA MET A 42 8.42 -9.47 -18.53
C MET A 42 6.91 -9.53 -18.69
N GLY A 43 6.31 -10.64 -18.27
CA GLY A 43 4.86 -10.77 -18.20
C GLY A 43 4.24 -9.88 -17.12
N PRO A 44 2.90 -9.89 -17.00
CA PRO A 44 2.19 -9.19 -15.92
C PRO A 44 2.67 -9.67 -14.55
N MET A 45 2.99 -8.73 -13.66
CA MET A 45 3.43 -9.02 -12.29
C MET A 45 2.57 -8.26 -11.28
N VAL A 46 2.26 -8.91 -10.16
CA VAL A 46 1.53 -8.32 -9.03
C VAL A 46 2.46 -8.31 -7.82
N ALA A 47 2.51 -7.18 -7.12
CA ALA A 47 3.28 -7.07 -5.89
C ALA A 47 2.63 -7.90 -4.78
N SER A 48 3.46 -8.49 -3.91
CA SER A 48 2.96 -9.10 -2.68
C SER A 48 2.38 -8.05 -1.73
N GLU A 49 1.46 -8.45 -0.85
CA GLU A 49 0.86 -7.54 0.15
C GLU A 49 1.94 -6.88 1.02
N ALA A 50 2.92 -7.66 1.50
CA ALA A 50 4.04 -7.16 2.29
C ALA A 50 4.89 -6.14 1.50
N GLY A 51 5.14 -6.40 0.21
CA GLY A 51 5.87 -5.49 -0.67
C GLY A 51 5.11 -4.17 -0.87
N ALA A 52 3.82 -4.26 -1.22
CA ALA A 52 2.97 -3.09 -1.41
C ALA A 52 2.86 -2.23 -0.14
N ARG A 53 2.63 -2.86 1.03
CA ARG A 53 2.60 -2.18 2.33
C ARG A 53 3.92 -1.47 2.64
N THR A 54 5.06 -2.10 2.34
CA THR A 54 6.38 -1.49 2.58
C THR A 54 6.58 -0.26 1.71
N VAL A 55 6.23 -0.34 0.41
CA VAL A 55 6.29 0.80 -0.51
C VAL A 55 5.40 1.94 -0.03
N TRP A 56 4.18 1.65 0.42
CA TRP A 56 3.29 2.66 0.99
C TRP A 56 3.88 3.37 2.21
N LEU A 57 4.42 2.62 3.17
CA LEU A 57 5.04 3.19 4.37
C LEU A 57 6.21 4.12 4.00
N VAL A 58 7.06 3.69 3.06
CA VAL A 58 8.17 4.52 2.56
C VAL A 58 7.65 5.77 1.85
N ALA A 59 6.64 5.64 0.97
CA ALA A 59 6.05 6.77 0.27
C ALA A 59 5.44 7.78 1.26
N ARG A 60 4.75 7.30 2.29
CA ARG A 60 4.18 8.14 3.35
C ARG A 60 5.24 8.91 4.13
N GLN A 61 6.38 8.29 4.43
CA GLN A 61 7.48 8.95 5.12
C GLN A 61 8.22 9.94 4.22
N GLN A 62 8.39 9.61 2.93
CA GLN A 62 9.24 10.37 2.01
C GLN A 62 8.48 11.49 1.26
N SER A 63 7.15 11.46 1.21
CA SER A 63 6.35 12.47 0.49
C SER A 63 6.51 13.89 1.02
N GLN A 64 6.96 14.05 2.26
CA GLN A 64 7.28 15.36 2.84
C GLN A 64 8.52 16.01 2.20
N TYR A 65 9.40 15.22 1.58
CA TYR A 65 10.66 15.69 0.98
C TYR A 65 10.64 15.62 -0.55
N TRP A 66 9.86 14.71 -1.13
CA TRP A 66 9.85 14.43 -2.57
C TRP A 66 8.48 14.71 -3.20
N LYS A 67 8.42 15.73 -4.07
CA LYS A 67 7.18 16.13 -4.78
C LYS A 67 6.66 15.09 -5.76
N SER A 68 7.50 14.16 -6.19
CA SER A 68 7.12 13.08 -7.10
C SER A 68 6.34 11.95 -6.43
N LEU A 69 6.26 11.93 -5.09
CA LEU A 69 5.61 10.85 -4.35
C LEU A 69 4.18 11.23 -3.93
N ASN A 70 3.23 10.36 -4.24
CA ASN A 70 1.84 10.45 -3.77
C ASN A 70 1.50 9.23 -2.89
N ALA A 71 1.60 9.40 -1.58
CA ALA A 71 1.37 8.31 -0.63
C ALA A 71 -0.07 7.76 -0.66
N ARG A 72 -1.06 8.62 -0.98
CA ARG A 72 -2.47 8.19 -1.06
C ARG A 72 -2.73 7.24 -2.22
N ALA A 73 -2.00 7.39 -3.32
CA ALA A 73 -2.13 6.50 -4.47
C ALA A 73 -1.60 5.08 -4.21
N CYS A 74 -0.81 4.89 -3.15
CA CYS A 74 -0.23 3.60 -2.78
C CYS A 74 -0.88 3.00 -1.54
N GLU A 75 -1.98 3.56 -1.03
CA GLU A 75 -2.62 3.07 0.18
C GLU A 75 -3.17 1.65 -0.03
N PRO A 76 -2.78 0.67 0.81
CA PRO A 76 -3.24 -0.70 0.65
C PRO A 76 -4.76 -0.78 0.92
N GLU A 77 -5.46 -1.53 0.09
CA GLU A 77 -6.89 -1.77 0.24
C GLU A 77 -7.14 -2.72 1.42
N GLY A 78 -7.95 -2.29 2.38
CA GLY A 78 -8.47 -3.13 3.48
C GLY A 78 -7.97 -2.76 4.87
N LEU A 79 -8.93 -2.55 5.78
CA LEU A 79 -8.67 -2.64 7.22
C LEU A 79 -8.37 -4.12 7.55
N PRO A 80 -7.35 -4.43 8.36
CA PRO A 80 -7.10 -5.80 8.78
C PRO A 80 -8.35 -6.40 9.46
N LEU A 81 -8.64 -7.67 9.16
CA LEU A 81 -9.71 -8.44 9.80
C LEU A 81 -9.58 -8.33 11.33
N GLY A 82 -10.63 -7.82 11.99
CA GLY A 82 -10.68 -7.65 13.45
C GLY A 82 -10.40 -6.22 13.96
N LEU A 83 -10.01 -5.28 13.09
CA LEU A 83 -9.97 -3.87 13.45
C LEU A 83 -11.34 -3.23 13.24
N ILE A 84 -12.04 -2.95 14.34
CA ILE A 84 -13.22 -2.10 14.32
C ILE A 84 -12.76 -0.68 13.99
N ALA A 85 -13.29 -0.09 12.92
CA ALA A 85 -12.97 1.27 12.56
C ALA A 85 -13.33 2.22 13.72
N MET A 86 -12.50 3.23 13.99
CA MET A 86 -12.75 4.21 15.07
C MET A 86 -14.18 4.78 15.06
N PRO A 87 -14.80 5.12 13.90
CA PRO A 87 -16.20 5.55 13.86
C PRO A 87 -17.18 4.54 14.46
N GLU A 88 -16.94 3.24 14.26
CA GLU A 88 -17.81 2.17 14.76
C GLU A 88 -17.61 1.94 16.26
N ILE A 89 -16.38 2.08 16.78
CA ILE A 89 -16.12 2.08 18.24
C ILE A 89 -16.87 3.25 18.91
N LEU A 90 -16.73 4.46 18.36
CA LEU A 90 -17.40 5.65 18.90
C LEU A 90 -18.92 5.51 18.84
N LYS A 91 -19.44 4.91 17.77
CA LYS A 91 -20.86 4.62 17.59
C LYS A 91 -21.38 3.65 18.66
N LEU A 92 -20.71 2.51 18.87
CA LEU A 92 -21.06 1.53 19.90
C LEU A 92 -21.05 2.16 21.31
N HIS A 93 -20.02 2.96 21.61
CA HIS A 93 -19.94 3.66 22.90
C HIS A 93 -21.09 4.64 23.09
N ARG A 94 -21.40 5.48 22.10
CA ARG A 94 -22.53 6.42 22.17
C ARG A 94 -23.86 5.69 22.35
N GLN A 95 -24.10 4.63 21.59
CA GLN A 95 -25.32 3.83 21.71
C GLN A 95 -25.47 3.26 23.13
N HIS A 96 -24.39 2.72 23.69
CA HIS A 96 -24.39 2.21 25.07
C HIS A 96 -24.69 3.31 26.10
N TYR A 97 -24.01 4.45 25.99
CA TYR A 97 -24.18 5.61 26.88
C TYR A 97 -25.62 6.17 26.84
N MET A 98 -26.17 6.37 25.64
CA MET A 98 -27.53 6.89 25.46
C MET A 98 -28.59 5.93 26.02
N TYR A 99 -28.35 4.62 25.91
CA TYR A 99 -29.22 3.62 26.53
C TYR A 99 -29.11 3.61 28.05
N SER A 100 -27.89 3.61 28.62
CA SER A 100 -27.68 3.47 30.07
C SER A 100 -28.08 4.74 30.84
N GLU A 101 -27.64 5.91 30.37
CA GLU A 101 -27.81 7.17 31.11
C GLU A 101 -29.12 7.88 30.79
N HIS A 102 -29.65 7.67 29.57
CA HIS A 102 -30.81 8.41 29.08
C HIS A 102 -31.99 7.52 28.67
N GLY A 103 -31.87 6.20 28.78
CA GLY A 103 -32.95 5.25 28.44
C GLY A 103 -33.36 5.29 26.96
N MET A 104 -32.53 5.89 26.11
CA MET A 104 -32.81 6.04 24.68
C MET A 104 -32.68 4.70 23.97
N LYS A 105 -33.52 4.51 22.95
CA LYS A 105 -33.54 3.29 22.12
C LYS A 105 -33.38 3.65 20.67
N GLU A 106 -32.84 2.71 19.90
CA GLU A 106 -32.69 2.87 18.46
C GLU A 106 -34.06 3.10 17.81
N VAL A 107 -34.12 4.10 16.94
CA VAL A 107 -35.32 4.42 16.17
C VAL A 107 -35.39 3.46 14.97
N PRO A 108 -36.46 2.64 14.85
CA PRO A 108 -36.61 1.76 13.70
C PRO A 108 -36.81 2.59 12.43
N LEU A 109 -36.01 2.31 11.40
CA LEU A 109 -36.13 2.96 10.10
C LEU A 109 -37.05 2.11 9.20
N LEU A 110 -37.83 2.79 8.36
CA LEU A 110 -38.91 2.17 7.59
C LEU A 110 -38.41 1.20 6.50
N SER A 111 -37.18 1.36 6.00
CA SER A 111 -36.63 0.52 4.95
C SER A 111 -35.35 -0.19 5.40
N ALA A 112 -35.16 -1.41 4.90
CA ALA A 112 -33.97 -2.20 5.17
C ALA A 112 -32.68 -1.50 4.70
N GLU A 113 -32.76 -0.74 3.60
CA GLU A 113 -31.64 0.06 3.07
C GLU A 113 -31.26 1.21 4.01
N LEU A 114 -32.25 1.91 4.57
CA LEU A 114 -32.01 2.95 5.56
C LEU A 114 -31.50 2.34 6.87
N GLN A 115 -32.05 1.21 7.30
CA GLN A 115 -31.59 0.48 8.48
C GLN A 115 -30.12 0.05 8.33
N GLN A 116 -29.74 -0.50 7.17
CA GLN A 116 -28.35 -0.92 6.91
C GLN A 116 -27.38 0.26 6.94
N ARG A 117 -27.81 1.43 6.46
CA ARG A 117 -26.93 2.60 6.30
C ARG A 117 -26.85 3.49 7.53
N PHE A 118 -27.93 3.59 8.31
CA PHE A 118 -28.09 4.56 9.40
C PHE A 118 -28.35 3.92 10.77
N SER A 119 -28.41 2.58 10.88
CA SER A 119 -28.53 1.90 12.18
C SER A 119 -27.46 2.38 13.16
N GLY A 120 -27.87 2.64 14.40
CA GLY A 120 -27.03 3.14 15.49
C GLY A 120 -26.34 4.50 15.25
N GLN A 121 -26.75 5.30 14.25
CA GLN A 121 -26.17 6.63 14.00
C GLN A 121 -26.75 7.76 14.87
N VAL A 122 -27.74 7.48 15.73
CA VAL A 122 -28.32 8.42 16.70
C VAL A 122 -28.54 7.70 18.02
#